data_AF-A0A1V6FLB8-F1
#
_entry.id   AF-A0A1V6FLB8-F1
#
_cell.length_a   1.000
_cell.length_b   1.000
_cell.length_c   1.000
_cell.angle_alpha   90.00
_cell.angle_beta   90.00
_cell.angle_gamma   90.00
#
_symmetry.space_group_name_H-M   'P 1'
#
loop_
_entity.id
_entity.type
_entity.pdbx_description
1 polymer ?
#
loop_
_entity_poly.entity_id
_entity_poly.type
_entity_poly.pdbx_seq_one_letter_code
_entity_poly.pdbx_strand_id
1 'polypeptide(L)'
;MSRLIRIDDDIYESLKKLADPFEDTPNTVIRKLLAHDLSSIKGGIKIPPRTPETGRIKKGNATPQLVYEEWLMYILWKEFQGRARKKEITSAVISNMQKNELLKEVDFVKVSTGETRAENKIAWSRNRLKEEGFIVSNSPAGIWELTEKGIIKAKNIMPTKSQSEDDIEKIESSRVTTQNPAGHVFEYMVHNARAKMIITESNLYSILKGSTALKEEKMSIPENAKRTRENLILSGILVTNLRGLLEFTKNVEFKSPSAASAVISGSSTDGWICFKDRNGKTLKHYRKK
;
A
#
# COMPACT_ATOMS: atom_id res chain seq x y z
N MET A 1 -19.05 -1.67 10.83
CA MET A 1 -19.28 -0.43 11.61
C MET A 1 -18.30 -0.42 12.77
N SER A 2 -17.40 0.56 12.85
CA SER A 2 -16.56 0.74 14.04
C SER A 2 -17.44 1.22 15.19
N ARG A 3 -17.50 0.47 16.28
CA ARG A 3 -18.10 0.95 17.54
C ARG A 3 -17.03 1.82 18.20
N LEU A 4 -17.29 3.13 18.30
CA LEU A 4 -16.35 4.09 18.87
C LEU A 4 -16.45 4.02 20.40
N ILE A 5 -15.37 3.60 21.06
CA ILE A 5 -15.22 3.76 22.51
C ILE A 5 -14.30 4.96 22.70
N ARG A 6 -14.80 6.00 23.38
CA ARG A 6 -13.98 7.15 23.79
C ARG A 6 -13.33 6.82 25.13
N ILE A 7 -12.06 7.17 25.26
CA ILE A 7 -11.28 7.03 26.49
C ILE A 7 -10.74 8.40 26.86
N ASP A 8 -10.66 8.65 28.17
CA ASP A 8 -10.11 9.89 28.71
C ASP A 8 -8.57 9.89 28.65
N ASP A 9 -7.96 11.08 28.73
CA ASP A 9 -6.52 11.28 28.53
C ASP A 9 -5.68 10.55 29.59
N ASP A 10 -6.15 10.48 30.82
CA ASP A 10 -5.50 9.79 31.95
C ASP A 10 -5.50 8.25 31.76
N ILE A 11 -6.62 7.71 31.26
CA ILE A 11 -6.75 6.31 30.87
C ILE A 11 -5.81 6.02 29.70
N TYR A 12 -5.78 6.90 28.70
CA TYR A 12 -4.89 6.77 27.55
C TYR A 12 -3.41 6.73 27.96
N GLU A 13 -2.97 7.64 28.82
CA GLU A 13 -1.60 7.66 29.33
C GLU A 13 -1.28 6.42 30.18
N SER A 14 -2.26 5.88 30.91
CA SER A 14 -2.09 4.63 31.66
C SER A 14 -1.96 3.41 30.74
N LEU A 15 -2.75 3.35 29.67
CA LEU A 15 -2.63 2.31 28.64
C LEU A 15 -1.27 2.34 27.95
N LYS A 16 -0.73 3.53 27.70
CA LYS A 16 0.58 3.73 27.07
C LYS A 16 1.72 3.15 27.93
N LYS A 17 1.60 3.18 29.26
CA LYS A 17 2.60 2.60 30.19
C LYS A 17 2.62 1.08 30.19
N LEU A 18 1.49 0.45 29.83
CA LEU A 18 1.35 -1.00 29.76
C LEU A 18 1.70 -1.59 28.39
N ALA A 19 1.93 -0.72 27.41
CA ALA A 19 2.24 -1.09 26.04
C ALA A 19 3.75 -1.29 25.86
N ASP A 20 4.14 -2.38 25.23
CA ASP A 20 5.49 -2.52 24.67
C ASP A 20 5.61 -1.60 23.45
N PRO A 21 6.46 -0.56 23.48
CA PRO A 21 6.53 0.42 22.40
C PRO A 21 6.81 -0.24 21.05
N PHE A 22 6.01 0.10 20.04
CA PHE A 22 6.10 -0.39 18.66
C PHE A 22 5.75 -1.87 18.44
N GLU A 23 5.54 -2.65 19.50
CA GLU A 23 5.07 -4.04 19.41
C GLU A 23 3.57 -4.14 19.67
N ASP A 24 3.08 -3.41 20.68
CA ASP A 24 1.68 -3.44 21.06
C ASP A 24 0.81 -2.45 20.29
N THR A 25 -0.31 -2.95 19.79
CA THR A 25 -1.41 -2.09 19.30
C THR A 25 -2.34 -1.73 20.45
N PRO A 26 -3.15 -0.66 20.36
CA PRO A 26 -4.16 -0.35 21.38
C PRO A 26 -5.06 -1.55 21.73
N ASN A 27 -5.45 -2.35 20.73
CA ASN A 27 -6.22 -3.57 20.94
C ASN A 27 -5.42 -4.67 21.65
N THR A 28 -4.10 -4.74 21.44
CA THR A 28 -3.24 -5.70 22.14
C THR A 28 -3.14 -5.36 23.63
N VAL A 29 -2.95 -4.08 23.97
CA VAL A 29 -2.91 -3.59 25.36
C VAL A 29 -4.24 -3.85 26.07
N ILE A 30 -5.36 -3.51 25.43
CA ILE A 30 -6.70 -3.76 25.96
C ILE A 30 -6.93 -5.26 26.18
N ARG A 31 -6.46 -6.13 25.29
CA ARG A 31 -6.54 -7.59 25.47
C ARG A 31 -5.67 -8.09 26.62
N LYS A 32 -4.44 -7.57 26.77
CA LYS A 32 -3.55 -7.90 27.91
C LYS A 32 -4.22 -7.54 29.24
N LEU A 33 -4.81 -6.35 29.32
CA LEU A 33 -5.57 -5.89 30.49
C LEU A 33 -6.79 -6.77 30.79
N LEU A 34 -7.65 -7.00 29.79
CA LEU A 34 -8.83 -7.85 29.96
C LEU A 34 -8.43 -9.28 30.37
N ALA A 35 -7.38 -9.84 29.77
CA ALA A 35 -6.89 -11.17 30.15
C ALA A 35 -6.38 -11.23 31.58
N HIS A 36 -5.79 -10.14 32.10
CA HIS A 36 -5.30 -10.05 33.47
C HIS A 36 -6.47 -9.92 34.48
N ASP A 37 -7.49 -9.12 34.17
CA ASP A 37 -8.65 -8.85 35.05
C ASP A 37 -9.72 -9.95 35.02
N LEU A 38 -9.88 -10.66 33.90
CA LEU A 38 -10.87 -11.75 33.75
C LEU A 38 -10.56 -13.00 34.58
N SER A 39 -9.37 -13.08 35.19
CA SER A 39 -9.06 -14.06 36.23
C SER A 39 -9.87 -13.83 37.53
N SER A 40 -10.39 -12.61 37.73
CA SER A 40 -11.04 -12.15 38.97
C SER A 40 -12.57 -12.06 38.87
N ILE A 41 -13.14 -12.17 37.67
CA ILE A 41 -14.58 -11.96 37.42
C ILE A 41 -15.29 -13.31 37.25
N LYS A 42 -16.10 -13.69 38.25
CA LYS A 42 -17.02 -14.84 38.16
C LYS A 42 -18.14 -14.52 37.15
N GLY A 43 -17.99 -15.03 35.92
CA GLY A 43 -18.96 -14.86 34.83
C GLY A 43 -18.22 -14.63 33.51
N GLY A 44 -17.61 -15.69 32.98
CA GLY A 44 -16.62 -15.61 31.90
C GLY A 44 -17.09 -14.89 30.64
N ILE A 45 -16.58 -13.68 30.41
CA ILE A 45 -16.62 -13.04 29.10
C ILE A 45 -15.54 -13.71 28.25
N LYS A 46 -15.95 -14.52 27.25
CA LYS A 46 -15.02 -15.13 26.30
C LYS A 46 -14.40 -14.04 25.43
N ILE A 47 -13.10 -13.79 25.60
CA ILE A 47 -12.33 -12.93 24.70
C ILE A 47 -12.36 -13.59 23.30
N PRO A 48 -12.87 -12.92 22.25
CA PRO A 48 -12.88 -13.50 20.93
C PRO A 48 -11.42 -13.78 20.49
N PRO A 49 -11.12 -14.97 19.96
CA PRO A 49 -9.76 -15.30 19.53
C PRO A 49 -9.25 -14.26 18.54
N ARG A 50 -7.93 -14.02 18.54
CA ARG A 50 -7.28 -13.19 17.52
C ARG A 50 -7.73 -13.75 16.17
N THR A 51 -8.36 -12.91 15.34
CA THR A 51 -8.67 -13.32 13.96
C THR A 51 -7.36 -13.79 13.37
N PRO A 52 -7.27 -15.03 12.84
CA PRO A 52 -6.00 -15.54 12.37
C PRO A 52 -5.43 -14.52 11.40
N GLU A 53 -4.21 -14.06 11.67
CA GLU A 53 -3.43 -13.33 10.69
C GLU A 53 -3.44 -14.22 9.47
N THR A 54 -4.17 -13.81 8.44
CA THR A 54 -4.30 -14.66 7.27
C THR A 54 -2.89 -14.78 6.70
N GLY A 55 -2.26 -15.93 6.91
CA GLY A 55 -0.86 -16.15 6.60
C GLY A 55 -0.56 -15.67 5.19
N ARG A 56 0.63 -15.11 5.00
CA ARG A 56 1.09 -14.63 3.70
C ARG A 56 1.01 -15.79 2.71
N ILE A 57 0.05 -15.74 1.79
CA ILE A 57 -0.19 -16.82 0.83
C ILE A 57 1.04 -16.96 -0.08
N LYS A 58 1.50 -18.19 -0.30
CA LYS A 58 2.57 -18.48 -1.28
C LYS A 58 2.09 -18.07 -2.68
N LYS A 59 2.97 -17.38 -3.43
CA LYS A 59 2.69 -16.93 -4.81
C LYS A 59 2.25 -18.13 -5.67
N GLY A 60 1.20 -17.96 -6.48
CA GLY A 60 0.61 -19.02 -7.35
C GLY A 60 -0.68 -19.66 -6.82
N ASN A 61 -0.93 -19.62 -5.50
CA ASN A 61 -2.08 -20.31 -4.90
C ASN A 61 -3.41 -19.56 -5.00
N ALA A 62 -3.42 -18.32 -5.49
CA ALA A 62 -4.63 -17.49 -5.57
C ALA A 62 -4.84 -17.03 -7.02
N THR A 63 -6.11 -16.86 -7.43
CA THR A 63 -6.41 -16.40 -8.79
C THR A 63 -5.72 -15.04 -9.05
N PRO A 64 -4.99 -14.88 -10.18
CA PRO A 64 -4.25 -13.66 -10.46
C PRO A 64 -5.16 -12.43 -10.52
N GLN A 65 -4.62 -11.26 -10.16
CA GLN A 65 -5.43 -10.03 -10.10
C GLN A 65 -5.92 -9.63 -11.49
N LEU A 66 -5.09 -9.84 -12.50
CA LEU A 66 -5.44 -9.56 -13.88
C LEU A 66 -6.73 -10.25 -14.32
N VAL A 67 -6.91 -11.51 -13.92
CA VAL A 67 -8.12 -12.27 -14.25
C VAL A 67 -9.36 -11.58 -13.69
N TYR A 68 -9.31 -11.08 -12.45
CA TYR A 68 -10.44 -10.33 -11.87
C TYR A 68 -10.72 -9.02 -12.61
N GLU A 69 -9.69 -8.31 -13.07
CA GLU A 69 -9.83 -7.06 -13.82
C GLU A 69 -10.53 -7.28 -15.17
N GLU A 70 -10.10 -8.30 -15.90
CA GLU A 70 -10.67 -8.65 -17.21
C GLU A 70 -12.12 -9.11 -17.09
N TRP A 71 -12.42 -9.98 -16.12
CA TRP A 71 -13.78 -10.45 -15.86
C TRP A 71 -14.70 -9.34 -15.37
N LEU A 72 -14.22 -8.47 -14.48
CA LEU A 72 -14.99 -7.32 -14.00
C LEU A 72 -15.40 -6.42 -15.18
N MET A 73 -14.45 -6.10 -16.06
CA MET A 73 -14.70 -5.22 -17.19
C MET A 73 -15.59 -5.88 -18.25
N TYR A 74 -15.37 -7.16 -18.55
CA TYR A 74 -16.19 -7.94 -19.47
C TYR A 74 -17.65 -8.02 -19.00
N ILE A 75 -17.90 -8.38 -17.75
CA ILE A 75 -19.27 -8.52 -17.21
C ILE A 75 -19.96 -7.17 -17.11
N LEU A 76 -19.24 -6.14 -16.65
CA LEU A 76 -19.80 -4.79 -16.57
C LEU A 76 -20.26 -4.31 -17.96
N TRP A 77 -19.54 -4.63 -19.03
CA TRP A 77 -19.97 -4.35 -20.40
C TRP A 77 -21.10 -5.27 -20.88
N LYS A 78 -20.93 -6.60 -20.75
CA LYS A 78 -21.78 -7.62 -21.37
C LYS A 78 -23.16 -7.71 -20.72
N GLU A 79 -23.23 -7.69 -19.39
CA GLU A 79 -24.47 -7.89 -18.62
C GLU A 79 -25.09 -6.56 -18.18
N PHE A 80 -24.27 -5.54 -17.94
CA PHE A 80 -24.71 -4.27 -17.34
C PHE A 80 -24.54 -3.06 -18.26
N GLN A 81 -24.23 -3.26 -19.55
CA GLN A 81 -24.09 -2.18 -20.55
C GLN A 81 -23.11 -1.07 -20.14
N GLY A 82 -22.12 -1.41 -19.32
CA GLY A 82 -21.09 -0.50 -18.81
C GLY A 82 -21.43 0.17 -17.49
N ARG A 83 -22.56 -0.11 -16.84
CA ARG A 83 -22.99 0.57 -15.60
C ARG A 83 -23.73 -0.35 -14.63
N ALA A 84 -23.21 -0.54 -13.42
CA ALA A 84 -23.82 -1.41 -12.41
C ALA A 84 -23.64 -0.92 -10.97
N ARG A 85 -24.48 -1.41 -10.05
CA ARG A 85 -24.25 -1.24 -8.60
C ARG A 85 -23.16 -2.21 -8.13
N LYS A 86 -22.28 -1.77 -7.22
CA LYS A 86 -21.17 -2.58 -6.64
C LYS A 86 -21.62 -3.98 -6.26
N LYS A 87 -22.73 -4.10 -5.50
CA LYS A 87 -23.21 -5.39 -5.00
C LYS A 87 -23.59 -6.34 -6.14
N GLU A 88 -24.31 -5.84 -7.14
CA GLU A 88 -24.80 -6.62 -8.28
C GLU A 88 -23.63 -7.11 -9.15
N ILE A 89 -22.71 -6.20 -9.51
CA ILE A 89 -21.55 -6.56 -10.33
C ILE A 89 -20.60 -7.50 -9.59
N THR A 90 -20.35 -7.30 -8.28
CA THR A 90 -19.49 -8.20 -7.51
C THR A 90 -20.07 -9.61 -7.46
N SER A 91 -21.37 -9.77 -7.23
CA SER A 91 -22.02 -11.08 -7.27
C SER A 91 -21.96 -11.72 -8.67
N ALA A 92 -22.26 -10.95 -9.73
CA ALA A 92 -22.19 -11.43 -11.10
C ALA A 92 -20.79 -11.89 -11.51
N VAL A 93 -19.75 -11.15 -11.11
CA VAL A 93 -18.34 -11.51 -11.36
C VAL A 93 -17.96 -12.81 -10.68
N ILE A 94 -18.27 -12.94 -9.39
CA ILE A 94 -17.95 -14.17 -8.65
C ILE A 94 -18.69 -15.37 -9.25
N SER A 95 -19.98 -15.25 -9.53
CA SER A 95 -20.77 -16.35 -10.10
C SER A 95 -20.26 -16.78 -11.48
N ASN A 96 -19.89 -15.83 -12.35
CA ASN A 96 -19.35 -16.14 -13.66
C ASN A 96 -17.94 -16.74 -13.58
N MET A 97 -17.05 -16.19 -12.76
CA MET A 97 -15.69 -16.75 -12.57
C MET A 97 -15.74 -18.16 -11.95
N GLN A 98 -16.69 -18.41 -11.05
CA GLN A 98 -16.93 -19.73 -10.47
C GLN A 98 -17.42 -20.74 -11.52
N LYS A 99 -18.40 -20.36 -12.35
CA LYS A 99 -18.89 -21.20 -13.47
C LYS A 99 -17.79 -21.57 -14.47
N ASN A 100 -16.79 -20.70 -14.61
CA ASN A 100 -15.65 -20.91 -15.51
C ASN A 100 -14.46 -21.60 -14.81
N GLU A 101 -14.62 -22.06 -13.56
CA GLU A 101 -13.59 -22.77 -12.78
C GLU A 101 -12.29 -21.96 -12.57
N LEU A 102 -12.41 -20.63 -12.51
CA LEU A 102 -11.25 -19.72 -12.39
C LEU A 102 -10.89 -19.37 -10.95
N LEU A 103 -11.83 -19.56 -10.01
CA LEU A 103 -11.63 -19.24 -8.59
C LEU A 103 -10.99 -20.42 -7.87
N LYS A 104 -9.95 -20.15 -7.09
CA LYS A 104 -9.30 -21.15 -6.22
C LYS A 104 -9.98 -21.14 -4.85
N GLU A 105 -9.84 -22.23 -4.09
CA GLU A 105 -10.46 -22.34 -2.75
C GLU A 105 -10.11 -21.17 -1.82
N VAL A 106 -8.89 -20.65 -1.93
CA VAL A 106 -8.40 -19.52 -1.14
C VAL A 106 -9.18 -18.23 -1.39
N ASP A 107 -9.83 -18.07 -2.54
CA ASP A 107 -10.53 -16.84 -2.89
C ASP A 107 -11.88 -16.72 -2.13
N PHE A 108 -12.42 -17.83 -1.63
CA PHE A 108 -13.64 -17.85 -0.81
C PHE A 108 -13.40 -17.60 0.69
N VAL A 109 -12.13 -17.56 1.13
CA VAL A 109 -11.78 -17.30 2.54
C VAL A 109 -12.15 -15.87 2.91
N LYS A 110 -12.83 -15.71 4.05
CA LYS A 110 -13.19 -14.38 4.58
C LYS A 110 -11.98 -13.68 5.19
N VAL A 111 -11.87 -12.37 4.92
CA VAL A 111 -10.90 -11.49 5.57
C VAL A 111 -11.50 -10.88 6.85
N SER A 112 -10.69 -10.15 7.62
CA SER A 112 -11.09 -9.52 8.88
C SER A 112 -12.27 -8.54 8.74
N THR A 113 -12.52 -7.99 7.55
CA THR A 113 -13.66 -7.11 7.26
C THR A 113 -14.98 -7.86 7.08
N GLY A 114 -14.96 -9.20 7.01
CA GLY A 114 -16.13 -10.06 6.78
C GLY A 114 -16.42 -10.36 5.30
N GLU A 115 -15.84 -9.60 4.38
CA GLU A 115 -15.85 -9.87 2.93
C GLU A 115 -14.94 -11.07 2.61
N THR A 116 -15.21 -11.76 1.51
CA THR A 116 -14.33 -12.79 0.95
C THR A 116 -13.10 -12.17 0.28
N ARG A 117 -12.04 -12.95 0.10
CA ARG A 117 -10.85 -12.52 -0.64
C ARG A 117 -11.16 -12.17 -2.09
N ALA A 118 -12.07 -12.90 -2.74
CA ALA A 118 -12.57 -12.58 -4.08
C ALA A 118 -13.25 -11.20 -4.12
N GLU A 119 -14.17 -10.92 -3.19
CA GLU A 119 -14.85 -9.62 -3.10
C GLU A 119 -13.85 -8.47 -2.90
N ASN A 120 -12.88 -8.68 -2.00
CA ASN A 120 -11.81 -7.70 -1.77
C ASN A 120 -10.96 -7.50 -3.04
N LYS A 121 -10.54 -8.57 -3.71
CA LYS A 121 -9.78 -8.49 -4.98
C LYS A 121 -10.56 -7.77 -6.08
N ILE A 122 -11.87 -7.98 -6.20
CA ILE A 122 -12.71 -7.27 -7.17
C ILE A 122 -12.73 -5.77 -6.86
N ALA A 123 -12.80 -5.38 -5.58
CA ALA A 123 -12.73 -3.98 -5.18
C ALA A 123 -11.38 -3.34 -5.55
N TRP A 124 -10.27 -4.07 -5.36
CA TRP A 124 -8.93 -3.64 -5.82
C TRP A 124 -8.83 -3.55 -7.34
N SER A 125 -9.38 -4.52 -8.05
CA SER A 125 -9.44 -4.55 -9.52
C SER A 125 -10.16 -3.31 -10.06
N ARG A 126 -11.28 -2.92 -9.44
CA ARG A 126 -11.97 -1.67 -9.77
C ARG A 126 -11.09 -0.44 -9.56
N ASN A 127 -10.39 -0.36 -8.42
CA ASN A 127 -9.51 0.79 -8.15
C ASN A 127 -8.38 0.87 -9.16
N ARG A 128 -7.81 -0.27 -9.55
CA ARG A 128 -6.78 -0.35 -10.58
C ARG A 128 -7.31 0.10 -11.95
N LEU A 129 -8.46 -0.43 -12.38
CA LEU A 129 -9.11 -0.01 -13.63
C LEU A 129 -9.49 1.48 -13.63
N LYS A 130 -9.81 2.05 -12.46
CA LYS A 130 -10.02 3.49 -12.30
C LYS A 130 -8.72 4.27 -12.48
N GLU A 131 -7.61 3.84 -11.89
CA GLU A 131 -6.29 4.47 -12.07
C GLU A 131 -5.83 4.44 -13.53
N GLU A 132 -6.09 3.35 -14.24
CA GLU A 132 -5.74 3.18 -15.66
C GLU A 132 -6.73 3.87 -16.63
N GLY A 133 -7.80 4.47 -16.09
CA GLY A 133 -8.79 5.24 -16.83
C GLY A 133 -9.81 4.39 -17.60
N PHE A 134 -10.01 3.12 -17.24
CA PHE A 134 -11.05 2.26 -17.81
C PHE A 134 -12.40 2.40 -17.09
N ILE A 135 -12.39 2.73 -15.80
CA ILE A 135 -13.59 3.01 -15.00
C ILE A 135 -13.65 4.50 -14.65
N VAL A 136 -14.85 5.07 -14.64
CA VAL A 136 -15.11 6.48 -14.31
C VAL A 136 -14.71 6.76 -12.85
N SER A 137 -13.96 7.84 -12.63
CA SER A 137 -13.42 8.20 -11.33
C SER A 137 -14.46 8.77 -10.36
N ASN A 138 -15.47 9.45 -10.90
CA ASN A 138 -16.49 10.23 -10.19
C ASN A 138 -17.92 9.68 -10.39
N SER A 139 -18.09 8.37 -10.54
CA SER A 139 -19.42 7.76 -10.55
C SER A 139 -20.15 7.94 -9.21
N PRO A 140 -21.50 7.94 -9.20
CA PRO A 140 -22.28 8.02 -7.97
C PRO A 140 -21.88 6.94 -6.96
N ALA A 141 -22.08 7.23 -5.67
CA ALA A 141 -21.68 6.32 -4.59
C ALA A 141 -22.29 4.92 -4.77
N GLY A 142 -21.42 3.90 -4.84
CA GLY A 142 -21.83 2.51 -5.03
C GLY A 142 -22.18 2.11 -6.46
N ILE A 143 -22.02 3.00 -7.44
CA ILE A 143 -22.18 2.72 -8.87
C ILE A 143 -20.81 2.67 -9.53
N TRP A 144 -20.58 1.67 -10.37
CA TRP A 144 -19.38 1.52 -11.19
C TRP A 144 -19.75 1.65 -12.66
N GLU A 145 -19.02 2.51 -13.38
CA GLU A 145 -19.25 2.81 -14.79
C GLU A 145 -17.96 2.67 -15.59
N LEU A 146 -18.03 2.07 -16.78
CA LEU A 146 -16.95 2.06 -17.75
C LEU A 146 -16.87 3.41 -18.46
N THR A 147 -15.64 3.82 -18.77
CA THR A 147 -15.38 4.88 -19.76
C THR A 147 -15.49 4.31 -21.17
N GLU A 148 -15.49 5.17 -22.19
CA GLU A 148 -15.39 4.73 -23.60
C GLU A 148 -14.17 3.83 -23.85
N LYS A 149 -13.01 4.21 -23.29
CA LYS A 149 -11.78 3.41 -23.29
C LYS A 149 -11.99 2.04 -22.64
N GLY A 150 -12.72 2.01 -21.53
CA GLY A 150 -13.12 0.78 -20.84
C GLY A 150 -14.02 -0.11 -21.69
N ILE A 151 -15.02 0.46 -22.36
CA ILE A 151 -15.94 -0.27 -23.24
C ILE A 151 -15.20 -0.87 -24.44
N ILE A 152 -14.32 -0.11 -25.10
CA ILE A 152 -13.53 -0.61 -26.23
C ILE A 152 -12.66 -1.79 -25.78
N LYS A 153 -11.99 -1.66 -24.63
CA LYS A 153 -11.17 -2.74 -24.09
C LYS A 153 -12.02 -3.95 -23.70
N ALA A 154 -13.17 -3.76 -23.06
CA ALA A 154 -14.10 -4.83 -22.69
C ALA A 154 -14.60 -5.63 -23.90
N LYS A 155 -14.93 -4.95 -25.00
CA LYS A 155 -15.37 -5.57 -26.26
C LYS A 155 -14.31 -6.49 -26.87
N ASN A 156 -13.04 -6.10 -26.74
CA ASN A 156 -11.91 -6.83 -27.29
C ASN A 156 -11.38 -7.91 -26.33
N ILE A 157 -11.87 -7.95 -25.09
CA ILE A 157 -11.56 -9.02 -24.14
C ILE A 157 -12.60 -10.12 -24.31
N MET A 158 -12.13 -11.25 -24.82
CA MET A 158 -12.82 -12.52 -24.62
C MET A 158 -12.07 -13.21 -23.48
N PRO A 159 -12.62 -13.29 -22.26
CA PRO A 159 -11.94 -13.95 -21.15
C PRO A 159 -11.99 -15.46 -21.40
N THR A 160 -11.04 -15.96 -22.18
CA THR A 160 -10.98 -17.37 -22.58
C THR A 160 -10.18 -18.18 -21.56
N LYS A 161 -10.56 -19.45 -21.36
CA LYS A 161 -9.85 -20.46 -20.54
C LYS A 161 -8.39 -20.72 -20.97
N SER A 162 -7.95 -20.15 -22.11
CA SER A 162 -6.74 -20.50 -22.85
C SER A 162 -5.73 -19.35 -22.98
N GLN A 163 -5.52 -18.57 -21.92
CA GLN A 163 -4.21 -17.95 -21.75
C GLN A 163 -3.47 -18.82 -20.74
N SER A 164 -2.36 -19.43 -21.16
CA SER A 164 -1.57 -20.29 -20.28
C SER A 164 -1.23 -19.51 -19.01
N GLU A 165 -1.21 -20.17 -17.83
CA GLU A 165 -0.82 -19.51 -16.58
C GLU A 165 0.52 -18.78 -16.74
N ASP A 166 1.41 -19.30 -17.59
CA ASP A 166 2.69 -18.72 -17.98
C ASP A 166 2.57 -17.38 -18.74
N ASP A 167 1.62 -17.27 -19.68
CA ASP A 167 1.37 -16.02 -20.41
C ASP A 167 0.78 -14.95 -19.47
N ILE A 168 -0.13 -15.34 -18.57
CA ILE A 168 -0.69 -14.44 -17.55
C ILE A 168 0.40 -13.98 -16.58
N GLU A 169 1.29 -14.87 -16.11
CA GLU A 169 2.41 -14.48 -15.25
C GLU A 169 3.40 -13.56 -15.99
N LYS A 170 3.62 -13.77 -17.29
CA LYS A 170 4.47 -12.91 -18.13
C LYS A 170 3.82 -11.55 -18.39
N ILE A 171 2.51 -11.49 -18.56
CA ILE A 171 1.73 -10.26 -18.68
C ILE A 171 1.66 -9.52 -17.33
N GLU A 172 1.44 -10.21 -16.21
CA GLU A 172 1.45 -9.61 -14.87
C GLU A 172 2.85 -9.08 -14.52
N SER A 173 3.92 -9.83 -14.84
CA SER A 173 5.29 -9.37 -14.62
C SER A 173 5.69 -8.20 -15.53
N SER A 174 5.25 -8.18 -16.79
CA SER A 174 5.49 -7.04 -17.69
C SER A 174 4.63 -5.81 -17.35
N ARG A 175 3.40 -5.98 -16.85
CA ARG A 175 2.55 -4.89 -16.32
C ARG A 175 3.11 -4.30 -15.02
N VAL A 176 3.73 -5.11 -14.18
CA VAL A 176 4.52 -4.63 -13.02
C VAL A 176 5.77 -3.88 -13.48
N THR A 177 6.27 -4.13 -14.70
CA THR A 177 7.49 -3.51 -15.25
C THR A 177 7.23 -2.31 -16.19
N THR A 178 5.97 -1.94 -16.43
CA THR A 178 5.56 -0.82 -17.30
C THR A 178 4.93 0.35 -16.54
N GLN A 179 5.33 0.57 -15.29
CA GLN A 179 5.28 1.92 -14.73
C GLN A 179 6.66 2.54 -14.89
N ASN A 180 6.76 3.51 -15.80
CA ASN A 180 7.83 4.48 -15.75
C ASN A 180 7.82 5.04 -14.30
N PRO A 181 8.87 4.85 -13.50
CA PRO A 181 8.88 5.37 -12.14
C PRO A 181 8.89 6.90 -12.09
N ALA A 182 9.06 7.55 -13.25
CA ALA A 182 8.92 8.99 -13.41
C ALA A 182 7.54 9.48 -12.89
N GLY A 183 7.57 10.26 -11.82
CA GLY A 183 6.37 10.87 -11.22
C GLY A 183 5.75 10.13 -10.03
N HIS A 184 6.23 8.93 -9.66
CA HIS A 184 5.83 8.28 -8.42
C HIS A 184 6.47 8.97 -7.21
N VAL A 185 5.65 9.35 -6.22
CA VAL A 185 6.13 9.96 -4.98
C VAL A 185 6.34 8.85 -3.94
N PHE A 186 7.60 8.61 -3.62
CA PHE A 186 8.01 7.73 -2.53
C PHE A 186 8.20 8.55 -1.25
N GLU A 187 7.82 7.98 -0.12
CA GLU A 187 8.02 8.57 1.19
C GLU A 187 9.02 7.76 1.99
N TYR A 188 9.87 8.47 2.74
CA TYR A 188 10.75 7.90 3.74
C TYR A 188 10.48 8.57 5.08
N MET A 189 10.14 7.75 6.08
CA MET A 189 9.95 8.19 7.47
C MET A 189 11.04 7.58 8.34
N VAL A 190 11.78 8.43 9.06
CA VAL A 190 12.81 8.02 10.01
C VAL A 190 12.71 8.86 11.27
N HIS A 191 12.36 8.21 12.38
CA HIS A 191 12.05 8.87 13.65
C HIS A 191 10.98 9.95 13.43
N ASN A 192 11.31 11.23 13.64
CA ASN A 192 10.43 12.38 13.42
C ASN A 192 10.66 13.10 12.07
N ALA A 193 11.62 12.64 11.25
CA ALA A 193 11.87 13.18 9.91
C ALA A 193 11.03 12.46 8.85
N ARG A 194 10.52 13.21 7.87
CA ARG A 194 9.72 12.72 6.75
C ARG A 194 10.19 13.37 5.47
N ALA A 195 10.66 12.56 4.54
CA ALA A 195 11.11 12.98 3.23
C ALA A 195 10.24 12.39 2.11
N LYS A 196 10.06 13.17 1.05
CA LYS A 196 9.38 12.74 -0.17
C LYS A 196 10.38 12.75 -1.32
N MET A 197 10.34 11.72 -2.14
CA MET A 197 11.25 11.50 -3.26
C MET A 197 10.45 11.19 -4.52
N ILE A 198 10.89 11.70 -5.65
CA ILE A 198 10.44 11.27 -6.97
C ILE A 198 11.61 10.69 -7.76
N ILE A 199 11.32 9.75 -8.65
CA ILE A 199 12.28 9.37 -9.70
C ILE A 199 12.04 10.31 -10.88
N THR A 200 13.10 10.92 -11.40
CA THR A 200 13.06 11.79 -12.58
C THR A 200 13.14 10.96 -13.86
N GLU A 201 12.79 11.57 -15.00
CA GLU A 201 12.91 10.92 -16.32
C GLU A 201 14.35 10.47 -16.63
N SER A 202 15.35 11.13 -16.04
CA SER A 202 16.77 10.77 -16.14
C SER A 202 17.23 9.67 -15.16
N ASN A 203 16.30 8.96 -14.50
CA ASN A 203 16.57 7.96 -13.46
C ASN A 203 17.35 8.49 -12.23
N LEU A 204 17.31 9.80 -11.97
CA LEU A 204 17.83 10.41 -10.75
C LEU A 204 16.75 10.48 -9.67
N TYR A 205 17.18 10.49 -8.41
CA TYR A 205 16.31 10.47 -7.24
C TYR A 205 16.21 11.87 -6.65
N SER A 206 15.09 12.55 -6.88
CA SER A 206 14.89 13.94 -6.46
C SER A 206 14.11 14.00 -5.15
N ILE A 207 14.74 14.49 -4.07
CA ILE A 207 14.08 14.79 -2.80
C ILE A 207 13.36 16.13 -2.93
N LEU A 208 12.08 16.15 -2.61
CA LEU A 208 11.22 17.32 -2.79
C LEU A 208 11.44 18.36 -1.69
N LYS A 209 11.24 19.64 -2.06
CA LYS A 209 11.14 20.78 -1.14
C LYS A 209 10.15 20.49 -0.01
N GLY A 210 10.50 20.90 1.21
CA GLY A 210 9.71 20.69 2.42
C GLY A 210 9.88 19.30 3.04
N SER A 211 10.73 18.45 2.45
CA SER A 211 11.18 17.21 3.11
C SER A 211 12.05 17.54 4.31
N THR A 212 12.02 16.69 5.34
CA THR A 212 12.85 16.84 6.53
C THR A 212 13.85 15.70 6.69
N ALA A 213 14.96 16.00 7.36
CA ALA A 213 16.07 15.13 7.69
C ALA A 213 16.45 15.31 9.17
N LEU A 214 17.07 14.28 9.76
CA LEU A 214 17.54 14.35 11.14
C LEU A 214 18.70 15.32 11.26
N LYS A 215 18.80 16.08 12.36
CA LYS A 215 19.96 16.95 12.62
C LYS A 215 21.16 16.17 13.13
N GLU A 216 20.94 15.07 13.83
CA GLU A 216 22.01 14.23 14.36
C GLU A 216 22.64 13.34 13.29
N GLU A 217 23.96 13.19 13.35
CA GLU A 217 24.73 12.25 12.53
C GLU A 217 25.17 11.09 13.41
N LYS A 218 24.95 9.85 12.95
CA LYS A 218 25.44 8.65 13.63
C LYS A 218 26.84 8.31 13.12
N MET A 219 27.63 7.63 13.96
CA MET A 219 28.98 7.15 13.60
C MET A 219 29.00 6.26 12.34
N SER A 220 27.86 5.67 11.97
CA SER A 220 27.72 4.83 10.79
C SER A 220 27.41 5.59 9.50
N ILE A 221 27.46 6.93 9.48
CA ILE A 221 27.23 7.70 8.26
C ILE A 221 28.38 7.50 7.25
N PRO A 222 28.07 7.20 5.98
CA PRO A 222 29.07 7.18 4.92
C PRO A 222 29.71 8.56 4.69
N GLU A 223 31.03 8.60 4.50
CA GLU A 223 31.81 9.84 4.29
C GLU A 223 31.28 10.69 3.11
N ASN A 224 30.83 10.04 2.03
CA ASN A 224 30.24 10.74 0.89
C ASN A 224 28.91 11.43 1.24
N ALA A 225 28.07 10.82 2.07
CA ALA A 225 26.81 11.39 2.53
C ALA A 225 27.06 12.56 3.49
N LYS A 226 28.07 12.43 4.38
CA LYS A 226 28.50 13.50 5.27
C LYS A 226 28.93 14.75 4.50
N ARG A 227 29.85 14.61 3.54
CA ARG A 227 30.27 15.73 2.66
C ARG A 227 29.12 16.35 1.89
N THR A 228 28.23 15.51 1.36
CA THR A 228 27.04 15.99 0.63
C THR A 228 26.16 16.84 1.55
N ARG A 229 25.95 16.39 2.78
CA ARG A 229 25.13 17.07 3.77
C ARG A 229 25.74 18.39 4.24
N GLU A 230 27.06 18.43 4.49
CA GLU A 230 27.81 19.66 4.77
C GLU A 230 27.65 20.67 3.62
N ASN A 231 27.84 20.23 2.37
CA ASN A 231 27.66 21.08 1.19
C ASN A 231 26.23 21.61 1.05
N LEU A 232 25.21 20.79 1.35
CA LEU A 232 23.81 21.21 1.31
C LEU A 232 23.46 22.22 2.41
N ILE A 233 24.08 22.09 3.59
CA ILE A 233 23.94 23.06 4.69
C ILE A 233 24.62 24.38 4.31
N LEU A 234 25.87 24.33 3.83
CA LEU A 234 26.64 25.51 3.42
C LEU A 234 25.96 26.29 2.28
N SER A 235 25.32 25.58 1.36
CA SER A 235 24.58 26.19 0.23
C SER A 235 23.17 26.68 0.60
N GLY A 236 22.74 26.56 1.86
CA GLY A 236 21.41 26.99 2.33
C GLY A 236 20.26 26.14 1.77
N ILE A 237 20.57 24.98 1.21
CA ILE A 237 19.58 24.04 0.68
C ILE A 237 18.96 23.21 1.81
N LEU A 238 19.75 22.94 2.85
CA LEU A 238 19.35 22.17 4.01
C LEU A 238 19.46 23.06 5.25
N VAL A 239 18.33 23.52 5.77
CA VAL A 239 18.27 24.53 6.85
C VAL A 239 17.64 23.93 8.10
N THR A 240 18.12 24.32 9.28
CA THR A 240 17.49 23.86 10.53
C THR A 240 16.14 24.55 10.73
N ASN A 241 15.09 23.77 10.95
CA ASN A 241 13.74 24.27 11.23
C ASN A 241 13.48 24.40 12.75
N LEU A 242 12.34 25.01 13.09
CA LEU A 242 11.91 25.25 14.48
C LEU A 242 11.71 23.96 15.31
N ARG A 243 11.59 22.80 14.66
CA ARG A 243 11.42 21.50 15.30
C ARG A 243 12.75 20.77 15.55
N GLY A 244 13.89 21.42 15.30
CA GLY A 244 15.22 20.83 15.46
C GLY A 244 15.60 19.83 14.36
N LEU A 245 14.85 19.80 13.25
CA LEU A 245 15.13 18.99 12.07
C LEU A 245 15.78 19.83 10.98
N LEU A 246 16.45 19.17 10.05
CA LEU A 246 16.91 19.80 8.82
C LEU A 246 15.78 19.75 7.78
N GLU A 247 15.57 20.82 7.03
CA GLU A 247 14.52 20.93 6.03
C GLU A 247 15.10 21.33 4.67
N PHE A 248 14.67 20.63 3.62
CA PHE A 248 15.07 20.89 2.25
C PHE A 248 14.30 22.09 1.69
N THR A 249 14.99 23.19 1.41
CA THR A 249 14.38 24.44 0.91
C THR A 249 14.07 24.40 -0.59
N LYS A 250 14.68 23.48 -1.32
CA LYS A 250 14.44 23.20 -2.74
C LYS A 250 14.61 21.71 -3.06
N ASN A 251 14.23 21.32 -4.27
CA ASN A 251 14.41 19.94 -4.73
C ASN A 251 15.90 19.63 -4.90
N VAL A 252 16.33 18.45 -4.47
CA VAL A 252 17.74 18.01 -4.54
C VAL A 252 17.81 16.64 -5.20
N GLU A 253 18.64 16.54 -6.23
CA GLU A 253 18.83 15.30 -6.98
C GLU A 253 20.02 14.49 -6.46
N PHE A 254 19.81 13.19 -6.33
CA PHE A 254 20.81 12.22 -5.92
C PHE A 254 21.01 11.17 -7.01
N LYS A 255 22.26 10.73 -7.16
CA LYS A 255 22.64 9.65 -8.10
C LYS A 255 22.21 8.27 -7.63
N SER A 256 21.89 8.10 -6.35
CA SER A 256 21.42 6.83 -5.78
C SER A 256 20.45 7.06 -4.62
N PRO A 257 19.51 6.13 -4.39
CA PRO A 257 18.55 6.26 -3.30
C PRO A 257 19.24 6.08 -1.94
N SER A 258 20.31 5.29 -1.87
CA SER A 258 21.10 5.13 -0.64
C SER A 258 21.83 6.40 -0.25
N ALA A 259 22.30 7.21 -1.21
CA ALA A 259 22.87 8.52 -0.92
C ALA A 259 21.80 9.47 -0.34
N ALA A 260 20.59 9.47 -0.93
CA ALA A 260 19.48 10.27 -0.44
C ALA A 260 19.05 9.84 0.98
N SER A 261 18.87 8.54 1.21
CA SER A 261 18.43 8.03 2.52
C SER A 261 19.47 8.29 3.61
N ALA A 262 20.77 8.15 3.31
CA ALA A 262 21.84 8.43 4.26
C ALA A 262 21.93 9.90 4.66
N VAL A 263 21.68 10.83 3.73
CA VAL A 263 21.61 12.27 4.04
C VAL A 263 20.41 12.58 4.93
N ILE A 264 19.28 11.91 4.71
CA ILE A 264 18.05 12.10 5.50
C ILE A 264 18.18 11.53 6.91
N SER A 265 18.71 10.30 7.04
CA SER A 265 18.80 9.59 8.32
C SER A 265 20.06 9.90 9.13
N GLY A 266 21.07 10.52 8.51
CA GLY A 266 22.37 10.72 9.13
C GLY A 266 23.10 9.41 9.44
N SER A 267 22.83 8.33 8.70
CA SER A 267 23.40 6.99 8.94
C SER A 267 23.44 6.14 7.66
N SER A 268 24.26 5.08 7.63
CA SER A 268 24.21 4.10 6.55
C SER A 268 22.84 3.39 6.53
N THR A 269 22.14 3.48 5.41
CA THR A 269 20.80 2.91 5.22
C THR A 269 20.65 2.34 3.81
N ASP A 270 19.82 1.31 3.67
CA ASP A 270 19.46 0.77 2.36
C ASP A 270 18.30 1.58 1.77
N GLY A 271 18.63 2.58 0.96
CA GLY A 271 17.66 3.45 0.29
C GLY A 271 16.63 2.68 -0.56
N TRP A 272 16.94 1.48 -1.03
CA TRP A 272 15.97 0.67 -1.78
C TRP A 272 14.83 0.13 -0.91
N ILE A 273 15.03 0.06 0.41
CA ILE A 273 14.04 -0.42 1.38
C ILE A 273 13.38 0.77 2.11
N CYS A 274 14.13 1.83 2.36
CA CYS A 274 13.70 3.01 3.11
C CYS A 274 12.55 3.77 2.41
N PHE A 275 12.64 3.96 1.09
CA PHE A 275 11.63 4.66 0.33
C PHE A 275 10.46 3.74 -0.03
N LYS A 276 9.24 4.16 0.30
CA LYS A 276 8.01 3.41 0.05
C LYS A 276 6.98 4.26 -0.69
N ASP A 277 6.27 3.65 -1.63
CA ASP A 277 5.14 4.29 -2.30
C ASP A 277 3.92 4.36 -1.35
N ARG A 278 2.86 5.06 -1.75
CA ARG A 278 1.56 5.15 -1.03
C ARG A 278 0.97 3.80 -0.67
N ASN A 279 1.25 2.78 -1.47
CA ASN A 279 0.81 1.40 -1.26
C ASN A 279 1.74 0.59 -0.33
N GLY A 280 2.75 1.23 0.28
CA GLY A 280 3.73 0.58 1.16
C GLY A 280 4.78 -0.28 0.44
N LYS A 281 4.76 -0.35 -0.90
CA LYS A 281 5.77 -1.04 -1.70
C LYS A 281 7.11 -0.30 -1.64
N THR A 282 8.20 -1.02 -1.40
CA THR A 282 9.54 -0.45 -1.36
C THR A 282 10.05 -0.12 -2.75
N LEU A 283 10.96 0.84 -2.84
CA LEU A 283 11.64 1.22 -4.08
C LEU A 283 12.30 0.02 -4.78
N LYS A 284 12.81 -0.95 -4.02
CA LYS A 284 13.38 -2.21 -4.53
C LYS A 284 12.44 -2.97 -5.46
N HIS A 285 11.12 -2.86 -5.26
CA HIS A 285 10.13 -3.51 -6.11
C HIS A 285 10.12 -2.97 -7.55
N TYR A 286 10.55 -1.72 -7.74
CA TYR A 286 10.55 -1.04 -9.03
C TYR A 286 11.90 -1.12 -9.74
N ARG A 287 12.89 -1.83 -9.17
CA ARG A 287 14.19 -2.03 -9.79
C ARG A 287 14.07 -2.99 -10.98
N LYS A 288 14.30 -2.50 -12.19
CA LYS A 288 14.47 -3.35 -13.37
C LYS A 288 15.68 -4.28 -13.16
N LYS A 289 15.49 -5.58 -13.37
CA LYS A 289 16.57 -6.59 -13.34
C LYS A 289 17.49 -6.42 -14.53
#